data_AF-A0A1F5MFQ6-F1
#
_entry.id   AF-A0A1F5MFQ6-F1
#
_cell.length_a   1.000
_cell.length_b   1.000
_cell.length_c   1.000
_cell.angle_alpha   90.00
_cell.angle_beta   90.00
_cell.angle_gamma   90.00
#
_symmetry.space_group_name_H-M   'P 1'
#
loop_
_entity.id
_entity.type
_entity.pdbx_description
1 polymer ?
#
loop_
_entity_poly.entity_id
_entity_poly.type
_entity_poly.pdbx_seq_one_letter_code
_entity_poly.pdbx_strand_id
1 'polypeptide(L)'
;MESFNFKESGKNLLVNGSQARQFEKPFTNEQPGVFYITTFIKRGDDIFVVAANFLPAEFTVDKTLSKDEPKRIHEEMLSSMRFTTQKTTQAVGEQPITTDNWQNYTNPEFGYSLKMPPDWKEKVGSNSEQKRFRVYGPEGRSSDETGHFEAELQILTLAYDNSAVKGNKGEIERLRQLTPGTEIEIGGIPYKKIQDIDLDGCKASQLFFNEGGYRYGYSTACEGEIRYISLLLLADEQNVVEKYKSIYDAVVESFKFNQFKL
;
A
#
# COMPACT_ATOMS: atom_id res chain seq x y z
N MET A 1 -1.84 -13.18 -26.35
CA MET A 1 -0.92 -13.92 -25.47
C MET A 1 -0.06 -14.80 -26.35
N GLU A 2 1.17 -14.39 -26.63
CA GLU A 2 2.13 -15.30 -27.25
C GLU A 2 2.47 -16.38 -26.22
N SER A 3 2.17 -17.64 -26.55
CA SER A 3 2.62 -18.77 -25.76
C SER A 3 4.13 -18.86 -25.90
N PHE A 4 4.88 -18.56 -24.85
CA PHE A 4 6.33 -18.84 -24.81
C PHE A 4 6.53 -20.35 -24.90
N ASN A 5 6.79 -20.84 -26.11
CA ASN A 5 7.04 -22.24 -26.39
C ASN A 5 8.51 -22.52 -26.07
N PHE A 6 8.83 -22.73 -24.79
CA PHE A 6 10.17 -23.10 -24.33
C PHE A 6 10.50 -24.52 -24.83
N LYS A 7 10.96 -24.64 -26.08
CA LYS A 7 11.52 -25.89 -26.62
C LYS A 7 12.89 -26.24 -26.05
N GLU A 8 13.48 -25.35 -25.25
CA GLU A 8 14.81 -25.52 -24.64
C GLU A 8 14.75 -26.39 -23.38
N SER A 9 15.76 -27.24 -23.20
CA SER A 9 15.90 -28.12 -22.04
C SER A 9 16.25 -27.31 -20.79
N GLY A 10 15.24 -26.84 -20.06
CA GLY A 10 15.44 -26.22 -18.74
C GLY A 10 15.92 -27.21 -17.67
N LYS A 11 16.71 -26.73 -16.71
CA LYS A 11 17.18 -27.47 -15.53
C LYS A 11 16.15 -27.36 -14.40
N ASN A 12 15.79 -28.49 -13.77
CA ASN A 12 15.01 -28.49 -12.54
C ASN A 12 15.94 -28.27 -11.34
N LEU A 13 15.53 -27.43 -10.40
CA LEU A 13 16.26 -27.18 -9.15
C LEU A 13 15.29 -26.86 -8.00
N LEU A 14 15.83 -26.78 -6.78
CA LEU A 14 15.10 -26.32 -5.60
C LEU A 14 15.64 -24.96 -5.15
N VAL A 15 14.74 -24.00 -4.95
CA VAL A 15 15.07 -22.67 -4.40
C VAL A 15 14.31 -22.51 -3.09
N ASN A 16 15.05 -22.52 -1.97
CA ASN A 16 14.47 -22.44 -0.62
C ASN A 16 13.33 -23.47 -0.38
N GLY A 17 13.51 -24.70 -0.87
CA GLY A 17 12.53 -25.79 -0.76
C GLY A 17 11.42 -25.78 -1.83
N SER A 18 11.30 -24.73 -2.63
CA SER A 18 10.31 -24.62 -3.71
C SER A 18 10.83 -25.22 -5.03
N GLN A 19 9.94 -25.83 -5.80
CA GLN A 19 10.27 -26.33 -7.14
C GLN A 19 10.56 -25.17 -8.08
N ALA A 20 11.65 -25.27 -8.82
CA ALA A 20 12.04 -24.25 -9.78
C ALA A 20 12.57 -24.87 -11.08
N ARG A 21 12.39 -24.12 -12.18
CA ARG A 21 12.89 -24.46 -13.50
C ARG A 21 13.68 -23.29 -14.07
N GLN A 22 14.94 -23.54 -14.38
CA GLN A 22 15.88 -22.57 -14.91
C GLN A 22 16.10 -22.79 -16.41
N PHE A 23 16.10 -21.70 -17.15
CA PHE A 23 16.41 -21.67 -18.57
C PHE A 23 17.64 -20.79 -18.76
N GLU A 24 18.63 -21.34 -19.44
CA GLU A 24 19.82 -20.63 -19.89
C GLU A 24 19.64 -20.40 -21.38
N LYS A 25 19.52 -19.15 -21.81
CA LYS A 25 19.40 -18.85 -23.25
C LYS A 25 20.80 -18.56 -23.79
N PRO A 26 21.37 -19.44 -24.63
CA PRO A 26 22.65 -19.15 -25.25
C PRO A 26 22.51 -18.01 -26.26
N PHE A 27 23.63 -17.36 -26.52
CA PHE A 27 23.81 -16.31 -27.52
C PHE A 27 23.07 -16.62 -28.82
N THR A 28 22.08 -15.79 -29.18
CA THR A 28 21.66 -15.67 -30.58
C THR A 28 22.57 -14.64 -31.26
N ASN A 29 22.80 -14.80 -32.56
CA ASN A 29 23.72 -13.97 -33.36
C ASN A 29 23.38 -12.46 -33.38
N GLU A 30 22.28 -12.05 -32.76
CA GLU A 30 21.75 -10.69 -32.82
C GLU A 30 22.33 -9.75 -31.75
N GLN A 31 22.84 -10.28 -30.63
CA GLN A 31 23.54 -9.50 -29.59
C GLN A 31 24.69 -10.31 -28.97
N PRO A 32 25.88 -10.33 -29.59
CA PRO A 32 27.03 -11.02 -29.02
C PRO A 32 27.39 -10.42 -27.66
N GLY A 33 27.46 -11.28 -26.63
CA GLY A 33 28.00 -10.94 -25.32
C GLY A 33 27.00 -10.82 -24.16
N VAL A 34 25.68 -10.85 -24.40
CA VAL A 34 24.70 -10.86 -23.30
C VAL A 34 24.30 -12.28 -22.93
N PHE A 35 24.50 -12.66 -21.65
CA PHE A 35 24.08 -13.96 -21.11
C PHE A 35 22.81 -13.80 -20.26
N TYR A 36 21.79 -14.60 -20.59
CA TYR A 36 20.47 -14.56 -19.94
C TYR A 36 20.22 -15.84 -19.16
N ILE A 37 19.92 -15.68 -17.86
CA ILE A 37 19.45 -16.77 -17.03
C ILE A 37 18.09 -16.38 -16.45
N THR A 38 17.08 -17.23 -16.66
CA THR A 38 15.75 -17.03 -16.09
C THR A 38 15.34 -18.24 -15.27
N THR A 39 14.90 -18.02 -14.03
CA THR A 39 14.45 -19.07 -13.12
C THR A 39 13.01 -18.81 -12.71
N PHE A 40 12.14 -19.75 -13.01
CA PHE A 40 10.75 -19.77 -12.58
C PHE A 40 10.64 -20.60 -11.31
N ILE A 41 10.13 -20.03 -10.23
CA ILE A 41 10.00 -20.70 -8.93
C ILE A 41 8.51 -20.79 -8.60
N LYS A 42 7.98 -22.00 -8.45
CA LYS A 42 6.59 -22.24 -8.07
C LYS A 42 6.48 -22.44 -6.57
N ARG A 43 5.61 -21.67 -5.91
CA ARG A 43 5.32 -21.80 -4.48
C ARG A 43 3.81 -21.70 -4.25
N GLY A 44 3.16 -22.82 -3.95
CA GLY A 44 1.70 -22.88 -3.93
C GLY A 44 1.14 -22.58 -5.32
N ASP A 45 0.25 -21.58 -5.39
CA ASP A 45 -0.35 -21.09 -6.64
C ASP A 45 0.43 -19.92 -7.28
N ASP A 46 1.45 -19.40 -6.59
CA ASP A 46 2.27 -18.28 -7.08
C ASP A 46 3.46 -18.74 -7.94
N ILE A 47 3.83 -17.90 -8.89
CA ILE A 47 5.02 -18.07 -9.75
C ILE A 47 5.91 -16.83 -9.58
N PHE A 48 7.14 -17.05 -9.11
CA PHE A 48 8.18 -16.03 -9.02
C PHE A 48 9.14 -16.18 -10.20
N VAL A 49 9.56 -15.07 -10.79
CA VAL A 49 10.50 -15.04 -11.92
C VAL A 49 11.75 -14.27 -11.50
N VAL A 50 12.89 -14.95 -11.47
CA VAL A 50 14.20 -14.34 -11.24
C VAL A 50 14.96 -14.34 -12.56
N ALA A 51 15.20 -13.15 -13.12
CA ALA A 51 15.93 -12.97 -14.36
C ALA A 51 17.22 -12.20 -14.10
N ALA A 52 18.35 -12.72 -14.58
CA ALA A 52 19.63 -12.07 -14.55
C ALA A 52 20.11 -11.82 -15.99
N ASN A 53 20.42 -10.55 -16.27
CA ASN A 53 20.96 -10.09 -17.55
C ASN A 53 22.41 -9.70 -17.32
N PHE A 54 23.35 -10.53 -17.77
CA PHE A 54 24.77 -10.23 -17.66
C PHE A 54 25.22 -9.51 -18.92
N LEU A 55 25.30 -8.18 -18.82
CA LEU A 55 25.87 -7.36 -19.87
C LEU A 55 27.39 -7.48 -19.85
N PRO A 56 28.02 -7.58 -21.02
CA PRO A 56 29.46 -7.49 -21.12
C PRO A 56 29.87 -6.04 -20.85
N ALA A 57 29.99 -5.62 -19.58
CA ALA A 57 30.47 -4.28 -19.22
C ALA A 57 31.86 -4.07 -19.82
N GLU A 58 31.97 -3.25 -20.87
CA GLU A 58 33.22 -2.80 -21.53
C GLU A 58 34.44 -3.67 -21.19
N PHE A 59 34.37 -4.94 -21.58
CA PHE A 59 35.35 -5.92 -21.15
C PHE A 59 36.64 -5.60 -21.89
N THR A 60 37.57 -4.96 -21.17
CA THR A 60 38.98 -4.89 -21.57
C THR A 60 39.38 -6.26 -22.10
N VAL A 61 39.95 -6.25 -23.31
CA VAL A 61 40.13 -7.37 -24.25
C VAL A 61 40.85 -8.59 -23.65
N ASP A 62 41.39 -8.48 -22.43
CA ASP A 62 42.22 -9.49 -21.77
C ASP A 62 41.54 -10.38 -20.73
N LYS A 63 40.28 -10.13 -20.35
CA LYS A 63 39.56 -11.02 -19.42
C LYS A 63 38.24 -11.50 -20.03
N THR A 64 38.33 -12.59 -20.76
CA THR A 64 37.15 -13.43 -21.03
C THR A 64 36.62 -13.91 -19.69
N LEU A 65 35.45 -13.41 -19.26
CA LEU A 65 34.73 -14.08 -18.18
C LEU A 65 34.50 -15.52 -18.65
N SER A 66 34.97 -16.47 -17.85
CA SER A 66 34.55 -17.85 -18.02
C SER A 66 33.02 -17.88 -17.98
N LYS A 67 32.39 -18.67 -18.86
CA LYS A 67 30.93 -18.85 -18.90
C LYS A 67 30.36 -19.28 -17.53
N ASP A 68 31.21 -19.80 -16.66
CA ASP A 68 30.88 -20.29 -15.34
C ASP A 68 30.69 -19.17 -14.31
N GLU A 69 31.28 -17.99 -14.49
CA GLU A 69 31.20 -16.92 -13.50
C GLU A 69 29.81 -16.26 -13.41
N PRO A 70 29.15 -15.86 -14.51
CA PRO A 70 27.75 -15.40 -14.46
C PRO A 70 26.80 -16.43 -13.87
N LYS A 71 27.04 -17.71 -14.20
CA LYS A 71 26.26 -18.83 -13.67
C LYS A 71 26.43 -18.97 -12.17
N ARG A 72 27.66 -18.91 -11.67
CA ARG A 72 27.97 -18.94 -10.23
C ARG A 72 27.28 -17.80 -9.49
N ILE A 73 27.33 -16.58 -10.03
CA ILE A 73 26.66 -15.41 -9.42
C ILE A 73 25.15 -15.64 -9.33
N HIS A 74 24.51 -16.11 -10.40
CA HIS A 74 23.08 -16.39 -10.40
C HIS A 74 22.70 -17.50 -9.41
N GLU A 75 23.50 -18.57 -9.34
CA GLU A 75 23.30 -19.66 -8.36
C GLU A 75 23.48 -19.15 -6.91
N GLU A 76 24.43 -18.24 -6.66
CA GLU A 76 24.59 -17.57 -5.36
C GLU A 76 23.38 -16.69 -5.00
N MET A 77 22.82 -15.96 -5.97
CA MET A 77 21.57 -15.21 -5.78
C MET A 77 20.40 -16.14 -5.41
N LEU A 78 20.23 -17.25 -6.12
CA LEU A 78 19.16 -18.21 -5.82
C LEU A 78 19.36 -18.91 -4.46
N SER A 79 20.60 -19.25 -4.10
CA SER A 79 20.91 -19.92 -2.83
C SER A 79 20.74 -19.01 -1.61
N SER A 80 20.96 -17.70 -1.77
CA SER A 80 20.71 -16.69 -0.74
C SER A 80 19.24 -16.25 -0.67
N MET A 81 18.46 -16.53 -1.72
CA MET A 81 17.03 -16.25 -1.73
C MET A 81 16.33 -16.99 -0.58
N ARG A 82 15.62 -16.23 0.24
CA ARG A 82 14.72 -16.74 1.26
C ARG A 82 13.35 -16.19 0.96
N PHE A 83 12.41 -17.11 0.80
CA PHE A 83 11.02 -16.74 0.92
C PHE A 83 10.77 -16.47 2.40
N THR A 84 10.87 -15.20 2.79
CA THR A 84 10.17 -14.78 4.00
C THR A 84 8.70 -14.95 3.67
N THR A 85 7.99 -15.75 4.46
CA THR A 85 6.57 -15.47 4.62
C THR A 85 6.58 -14.01 5.08
N GLN A 86 6.10 -13.08 4.24
CA GLN A 86 5.41 -11.95 4.83
C GLN A 86 4.49 -12.64 5.84
N LYS A 87 4.70 -12.39 7.13
CA LYS A 87 3.59 -12.48 8.04
C LYS A 87 2.59 -11.54 7.39
N THR A 88 1.73 -12.07 6.52
CA THR A 88 0.34 -11.69 6.52
C THR A 88 0.05 -11.74 8.00
N THR A 89 -0.03 -10.56 8.60
CA THR A 89 -0.35 -10.38 10.00
C THR A 89 -1.70 -11.07 10.13
N GLN A 90 -1.69 -12.38 10.35
CA GLN A 90 -2.81 -13.13 10.85
C GLN A 90 -3.22 -12.31 12.03
N ALA A 91 -4.40 -11.68 11.94
CA ALA A 91 -4.97 -10.79 12.94
C ALA A 91 -4.50 -11.24 14.31
N VAL A 92 -3.41 -10.64 14.78
CA VAL A 92 -2.87 -10.87 16.12
C VAL A 92 -3.94 -10.21 16.93
N GLY A 93 -4.84 -11.02 17.52
CA GLY A 93 -6.09 -10.56 18.11
C GLY A 93 -5.91 -9.16 18.65
N GLU A 94 -6.42 -8.19 17.89
CA GLU A 94 -6.10 -6.78 18.10
C GLU A 94 -6.48 -6.51 19.55
N GLN A 95 -5.46 -6.30 20.39
CA GLN A 95 -5.72 -5.87 21.75
C GLN A 95 -6.53 -4.58 21.61
N PRO A 96 -7.73 -4.51 22.21
CA PRO A 96 -8.57 -3.33 22.06
C PRO A 96 -7.77 -2.10 22.49
N ILE A 97 -7.68 -1.10 21.60
CA ILE A 97 -7.02 0.14 21.94
C ILE A 97 -7.83 0.82 23.05
N THR A 98 -7.20 1.05 24.19
CA THR A 98 -7.79 1.84 25.26
C THR A 98 -7.78 3.32 24.87
N THR A 99 -8.97 3.92 24.80
CA THR A 99 -9.17 5.34 24.39
C THR A 99 -9.51 6.27 25.56
N ASP A 100 -9.23 5.85 26.80
CA ASP A 100 -9.63 6.58 28.02
C ASP A 100 -8.84 7.89 28.21
N ASN A 101 -7.58 7.93 27.76
CA ASN A 101 -6.72 9.10 27.81
C ASN A 101 -6.74 9.94 26.51
N TRP A 102 -7.60 9.59 25.55
CA TRP A 102 -7.72 10.31 24.29
C TRP A 102 -8.48 11.61 24.49
N GLN A 103 -8.09 12.65 23.77
CA GLN A 103 -8.72 13.96 23.82
C GLN A 103 -9.95 13.97 22.91
N ASN A 104 -11.04 14.60 23.33
CA ASN A 104 -12.18 14.82 22.45
C ASN A 104 -11.88 16.00 21.53
N TYR A 105 -11.95 15.75 20.22
CA TYR A 105 -11.93 16.78 19.19
C TYR A 105 -13.35 17.06 18.70
N THR A 106 -13.68 18.33 18.52
CA THR A 106 -14.94 18.78 17.94
C THR A 106 -14.66 19.79 16.84
N ASN A 107 -15.26 19.58 15.67
CA ASN A 107 -15.31 20.60 14.63
C ASN A 107 -16.59 21.42 14.82
N PRO A 108 -16.52 22.66 15.32
CA PRO A 108 -17.72 23.43 15.64
C PRO A 108 -18.48 23.93 14.40
N GLU A 109 -17.80 24.07 13.26
CA GLU A 109 -18.43 24.57 12.04
C GLU A 109 -19.33 23.51 11.40
N PHE A 110 -18.87 22.26 11.40
CA PHE A 110 -19.62 21.14 10.84
C PHE A 110 -20.30 20.28 11.89
N GLY A 111 -20.09 20.51 13.19
CA GLY A 111 -20.86 19.82 14.23
C GLY A 111 -20.62 18.31 14.29
N TYR A 112 -19.39 17.87 14.05
CA TYR A 112 -18.95 16.49 14.31
C TYR A 112 -17.89 16.45 15.42
N SER A 113 -17.72 15.30 16.05
CA SER A 113 -16.69 15.06 17.04
C SER A 113 -16.10 13.66 16.95
N LEU A 114 -14.91 13.47 17.50
CA LEU A 114 -14.23 12.18 17.60
C LEU A 114 -13.18 12.23 18.72
N LYS A 115 -12.63 11.08 19.10
CA LYS A 115 -11.51 11.00 20.05
C LYS A 115 -10.18 10.96 19.30
N MET A 116 -9.18 11.72 19.75
CA MET A 116 -7.82 11.75 19.23
C MET A 116 -6.78 11.26 20.25
N PRO A 117 -5.78 10.47 19.82
CA PRO A 117 -4.67 10.11 20.68
C PRO A 117 -3.87 11.36 21.07
N PRO A 118 -3.29 11.40 22.29
CA PRO A 118 -2.61 12.58 22.83
C PRO A 118 -1.37 13.02 22.03
N ASP A 119 -0.72 12.10 21.33
CA ASP A 119 0.51 12.39 20.57
C ASP A 119 0.23 12.96 19.16
N TRP A 120 -1.05 13.00 18.75
CA TRP A 120 -1.46 13.52 17.46
C TRP A 120 -1.72 15.02 17.56
N LYS A 121 -0.96 15.79 16.78
CA LYS A 121 -1.00 17.26 16.80
C LYS A 121 -1.73 17.79 15.59
N GLU A 122 -2.69 18.69 15.81
CA GLU A 122 -3.32 19.43 14.73
C GLU A 122 -2.28 20.27 13.97
N LYS A 123 -2.26 20.17 12.65
CA LYS A 123 -1.36 20.93 11.81
C LYS A 123 -1.79 22.39 11.77
N VAL A 124 -0.82 23.29 11.94
CA VAL A 124 -1.02 24.74 11.77
C VAL A 124 -1.55 25.05 10.38
N GLY A 125 -2.54 25.94 10.30
CA GLY A 125 -3.18 26.34 9.05
C GLY A 125 -4.13 25.30 8.46
N SER A 126 -4.52 24.26 9.21
CA SER A 126 -5.69 23.46 8.85
C SER A 126 -6.97 24.30 8.98
N ASN A 127 -7.88 24.18 8.02
CA ASN A 127 -9.16 24.87 8.06
C ASN A 127 -10.27 23.88 8.48
N SER A 128 -11.49 24.37 8.63
CA SER A 128 -12.64 23.55 9.04
C SER A 128 -12.99 22.46 8.03
N GLU A 129 -12.80 22.71 6.73
CA GLU A 129 -13.08 21.77 5.64
C GLU A 129 -12.00 20.70 5.47
N GLN A 130 -10.77 20.98 5.88
CA GLN A 130 -9.63 20.07 5.83
C GLN A 130 -8.85 20.15 7.15
N LYS A 131 -9.25 19.32 8.09
CA LYS A 131 -8.52 19.12 9.35
C LYS A 131 -7.42 18.10 9.15
N ARG A 132 -6.25 18.37 9.72
CA ARG A 132 -5.04 17.53 9.58
C ARG A 132 -4.41 17.35 10.93
N PHE A 133 -4.15 16.10 11.31
CA PHE A 133 -3.46 15.73 12.54
C PHE A 133 -2.25 14.88 12.19
N ARG A 134 -1.11 15.13 12.82
CA ARG A 134 0.16 14.48 12.52
C ARG A 134 0.76 13.87 13.77
N VAL A 135 1.37 12.71 13.62
CA VAL A 135 2.23 12.08 14.62
C VAL A 135 3.68 12.19 14.14
N TYR A 136 4.53 12.77 14.99
CA TYR A 136 5.92 13.05 14.68
C TYR A 136 6.83 11.97 15.26
N GLY A 137 7.86 11.56 14.51
CA GLY A 137 8.74 10.49 14.95
C GLY A 137 9.88 10.21 13.97
N PRO A 138 10.88 9.42 14.42
CA PRO A 138 12.11 9.16 13.67
C PRO A 138 11.89 8.31 12.42
N GLU A 139 10.76 7.62 12.30
CA GLU A 139 10.41 6.84 11.10
C GLU A 139 9.74 7.71 10.01
N GLY A 140 9.53 9.00 10.26
CA GLY A 140 8.87 9.91 9.33
C GLY A 140 9.75 10.27 8.14
N ARG A 141 9.23 10.07 6.92
CA ARG A 141 9.91 10.48 5.68
C ARG A 141 9.47 11.86 5.22
N SER A 142 8.20 12.19 5.36
CA SER A 142 7.68 13.53 5.13
C SER A 142 7.99 14.47 6.30
N SER A 143 8.11 15.77 6.01
CA SER A 143 8.41 16.79 7.01
C SER A 143 7.62 18.08 6.83
N ASP A 144 7.53 18.85 7.91
CA ASP A 144 7.03 20.22 7.93
C ASP A 144 7.87 21.09 8.90
N GLU A 145 7.37 22.28 9.25
CA GLU A 145 8.03 23.20 10.18
C GLU A 145 8.22 22.65 11.61
N THR A 146 7.49 21.60 12.01
CA THR A 146 7.56 20.94 13.32
C THR A 146 8.48 19.72 13.30
N GLY A 147 8.79 19.17 12.12
CA GLY A 147 9.74 18.08 11.93
C GLY A 147 9.22 16.99 11.01
N HIS A 148 9.84 15.80 11.11
CA HIS A 148 9.42 14.62 10.37
C HIS A 148 8.19 13.96 11.00
N PHE A 149 7.17 13.68 10.19
CA PHE A 149 5.95 13.00 10.62
C PHE A 149 5.86 11.60 10.02
N GLU A 150 5.45 10.64 10.85
CA GLU A 150 5.29 9.23 10.46
C GLU A 150 3.97 9.00 9.74
N ALA A 151 2.89 9.61 10.24
CA ALA A 151 1.56 9.49 9.67
C ALA A 151 0.76 10.79 9.82
N GLU A 152 -0.23 10.95 8.94
CA GLU A 152 -1.18 12.06 8.93
C GLU A 152 -2.61 11.54 8.82
N LEU A 153 -3.50 12.07 9.66
CA LEU A 153 -4.93 11.86 9.61
C LEU A 153 -5.53 13.14 9.03
N GLN A 154 -6.20 13.02 7.89
CA GLN A 154 -6.98 14.10 7.30
C GLN A 154 -8.47 13.85 7.49
N ILE A 155 -9.21 14.89 7.83
CA ILE A 155 -10.67 14.88 7.84
C ILE A 155 -11.11 15.93 6.82
N LEU A 156 -11.68 15.47 5.71
CA LEU A 156 -12.21 16.30 4.63
C LEU A 156 -13.71 16.43 4.81
N THR A 157 -14.23 17.65 4.84
CA THR A 157 -15.67 17.95 4.91
C THR A 157 -16.03 18.88 3.76
N LEU A 158 -16.30 18.31 2.59
CA LEU A 158 -16.35 19.04 1.32
C LEU A 158 -17.75 18.99 0.72
N ALA A 159 -18.15 20.09 0.08
CA ALA A 159 -19.33 20.12 -0.77
C ALA A 159 -19.08 19.36 -2.08
N TYR A 160 -20.14 18.78 -2.67
CA TYR A 160 -20.02 17.98 -3.90
C TYR A 160 -19.55 18.77 -5.13
N ASP A 161 -19.69 20.10 -5.12
CA ASP A 161 -19.20 21.00 -6.16
C ASP A 161 -17.74 21.43 -5.95
N ASN A 162 -17.10 21.01 -4.85
CA ASN A 162 -15.70 21.30 -4.60
C ASN A 162 -14.81 20.55 -5.62
N SER A 163 -13.84 21.25 -6.21
CA SER A 163 -12.96 20.69 -7.25
C SER A 163 -12.07 19.54 -6.77
N ALA A 164 -11.89 19.38 -5.46
CA ALA A 164 -11.19 18.24 -4.88
C ALA A 164 -12.02 16.96 -4.88
N VAL A 165 -13.35 17.05 -5.07
CA VAL A 165 -14.24 15.89 -5.19
C VAL A 165 -14.09 15.33 -6.60
N LYS A 166 -13.30 14.26 -6.75
CA LYS A 166 -13.11 13.60 -8.04
C LYS A 166 -14.18 12.56 -8.38
N GLY A 167 -15.12 12.32 -7.48
CA GLY A 167 -16.16 11.31 -7.66
C GLY A 167 -17.59 11.82 -7.58
N ASN A 168 -18.53 10.98 -8.00
CA ASN A 168 -19.96 11.24 -7.89
C ASN A 168 -20.64 10.25 -6.93
N LYS A 169 -21.86 10.57 -6.50
CA LYS A 169 -22.66 9.71 -5.59
C LYS A 169 -22.80 8.26 -6.08
N GLY A 170 -22.82 8.05 -7.40
CA GLY A 170 -22.89 6.71 -7.99
C GLY A 170 -21.62 5.89 -7.77
N GLU A 171 -20.44 6.52 -7.72
CA GLU A 171 -19.19 5.82 -7.44
C GLU A 171 -19.12 5.35 -5.99
N ILE A 172 -19.58 6.16 -5.04
CA ILE A 172 -19.58 5.75 -3.63
C ILE A 172 -20.59 4.63 -3.38
N GLU A 173 -21.76 4.68 -3.99
CA GLU A 173 -22.69 3.53 -3.95
C GLU A 173 -22.08 2.28 -4.57
N ARG A 174 -21.36 2.40 -5.70
CA ARG A 174 -20.65 1.28 -6.31
C ARG A 174 -19.60 0.69 -5.35
N LEU A 175 -18.87 1.53 -4.60
CA LEU A 175 -17.89 1.08 -3.60
C LEU A 175 -18.54 0.23 -2.49
N ARG A 176 -19.74 0.63 -2.04
CA ARG A 176 -20.51 -0.11 -1.04
C ARG A 176 -20.92 -1.51 -1.51
N GLN A 177 -21.14 -1.69 -2.80
CA GLN A 177 -21.56 -2.99 -3.37
C GLN A 177 -20.41 -3.98 -3.57
N LEU A 178 -19.16 -3.53 -3.45
CA LEU A 178 -17.99 -4.43 -3.57
C LEU A 178 -17.90 -5.37 -2.38
N THR A 179 -17.37 -6.58 -2.60
CA THR A 179 -17.03 -7.48 -1.51
C THR A 179 -15.74 -7.05 -0.82
N PRO A 180 -15.61 -7.24 0.52
CA PRO A 180 -14.32 -7.13 1.20
C PRO A 180 -13.21 -7.91 0.49
N GLY A 181 -12.06 -7.28 0.32
CA GLY A 181 -10.90 -7.81 -0.41
C GLY A 181 -10.89 -7.49 -1.90
N THR A 182 -11.99 -7.00 -2.49
CA THR A 182 -12.02 -6.60 -3.90
C THR A 182 -11.09 -5.41 -4.16
N GLU A 183 -10.29 -5.52 -5.22
CA GLU A 183 -9.42 -4.47 -5.73
C GLU A 183 -10.05 -3.78 -6.93
N ILE A 184 -9.95 -2.46 -6.98
CA ILE A 184 -10.44 -1.61 -8.06
C ILE A 184 -9.44 -0.48 -8.31
N GLU A 185 -9.60 0.24 -9.42
CA GLU A 185 -8.84 1.45 -9.70
C GLU A 185 -9.79 2.65 -9.77
N ILE A 186 -9.46 3.73 -9.05
CA ILE A 186 -10.18 5.00 -9.11
C ILE A 186 -9.17 6.09 -9.44
N GLY A 187 -9.34 6.73 -10.60
CA GLY A 187 -8.45 7.81 -11.04
C GLY A 187 -6.98 7.39 -11.15
N GLY A 188 -6.69 6.15 -11.55
CA GLY A 188 -5.33 5.60 -11.63
C GLY A 188 -4.75 5.11 -10.31
N ILE A 189 -5.49 5.21 -9.21
CA ILE A 189 -5.05 4.77 -7.88
C ILE A 189 -5.70 3.43 -7.57
N PRO A 190 -4.92 2.37 -7.24
CA PRO A 190 -5.47 1.11 -6.77
C PRO A 190 -6.06 1.27 -5.35
N TYR A 191 -7.31 0.83 -5.19
CA TYR A 191 -8.01 0.71 -3.92
C TYR A 191 -8.36 -0.75 -3.67
N LYS A 192 -8.31 -1.16 -2.41
CA LYS A 192 -8.82 -2.43 -1.92
C LYS A 192 -9.90 -2.17 -0.88
N LYS A 193 -11.09 -2.73 -1.07
CA LYS A 193 -12.12 -2.65 -0.04
C LYS A 193 -11.72 -3.51 1.16
N ILE A 194 -11.74 -2.92 2.35
CA ILE A 194 -11.42 -3.63 3.60
C ILE A 194 -12.69 -4.17 4.21
N GLN A 195 -13.67 -3.30 4.46
CA GLN A 195 -14.93 -3.65 5.10
C GLN A 195 -15.98 -2.54 4.90
N ASP A 196 -17.23 -2.85 5.21
CA ASP A 196 -18.26 -1.83 5.41
C ASP A 196 -18.33 -1.47 6.90
N ILE A 197 -18.56 -0.20 7.18
CA ILE A 197 -18.58 0.35 8.53
C ILE A 197 -19.77 1.29 8.71
N ASP A 198 -20.22 1.41 9.95
CA ASP A 198 -21.27 2.34 10.36
C ASP A 198 -20.62 3.53 11.07
N LEU A 199 -20.52 4.65 10.36
CA LEU A 199 -20.01 5.90 10.90
C LEU A 199 -21.17 6.69 11.49
N ASP A 200 -21.54 6.38 12.73
CA ASP A 200 -22.63 7.04 13.47
C ASP A 200 -23.97 7.10 12.71
N GLY A 201 -24.42 5.96 12.17
CA GLY A 201 -25.63 5.82 11.38
C GLY A 201 -25.41 5.96 9.87
N CYS A 202 -24.22 6.40 9.45
CA CYS A 202 -23.85 6.50 8.05
C CYS A 202 -23.11 5.26 7.55
N LYS A 203 -23.72 4.56 6.59
CA LYS A 203 -23.09 3.42 5.92
C LYS A 203 -21.97 3.87 5.00
N ALA A 204 -20.74 3.56 5.40
CA ALA A 204 -19.51 3.88 4.69
C ALA A 204 -18.74 2.60 4.33
N SER A 205 -17.86 2.69 3.35
CA SER A 205 -16.87 1.65 3.07
C SER A 205 -15.49 2.13 3.50
N GLN A 206 -14.77 1.26 4.21
CA GLN A 206 -13.36 1.47 4.51
C GLN A 206 -12.52 0.87 3.39
N LEU A 207 -11.61 1.67 2.83
CA LEU A 207 -10.73 1.28 1.73
C LEU A 207 -9.28 1.43 2.16
N PHE A 208 -8.42 0.56 1.64
CA PHE A 208 -6.97 0.74 1.64
C PHE A 208 -6.54 1.18 0.25
N PHE A 209 -5.57 2.08 0.14
CA PHE A 209 -5.08 2.56 -1.17
C PHE A 209 -3.58 2.78 -1.18
N ASN A 210 -3.04 2.78 -2.40
CA ASN A 210 -1.65 3.06 -2.69
C ASN A 210 -1.55 4.07 -3.84
N GLU A 211 -1.27 5.33 -3.51
CA GLU A 211 -1.07 6.40 -4.47
C GLU A 211 0.38 6.38 -4.98
N GLY A 212 0.58 5.77 -6.15
CA GLY A 212 1.84 5.83 -6.89
C GLY A 212 3.03 5.09 -6.26
N GLY A 213 2.81 4.20 -5.29
CA GLY A 213 3.86 3.43 -4.63
C GLY A 213 4.62 4.18 -3.54
N TYR A 214 4.33 5.48 -3.36
CA TYR A 214 5.03 6.36 -2.41
C TYR A 214 4.11 6.89 -1.30
N ARG A 215 2.80 6.63 -1.38
CA ARG A 215 1.85 7.04 -0.35
C ARG A 215 0.77 5.98 -0.15
N TYR A 216 0.61 5.53 1.08
CA TYR A 216 -0.31 4.48 1.48
C TYR A 216 -1.33 5.05 2.44
N GLY A 217 -2.54 4.53 2.41
CA GLY A 217 -3.58 5.05 3.28
C GLY A 217 -4.78 4.15 3.49
N TYR A 218 -5.51 4.47 4.55
CA TYR A 218 -6.87 4.00 4.79
C TYR A 218 -7.82 5.18 4.62
N SER A 219 -8.96 4.95 3.97
CA SER A 219 -10.02 5.95 3.85
C SER A 219 -11.36 5.39 4.27
N THR A 220 -12.17 6.25 4.88
CA THR A 220 -13.55 6.01 5.29
C THR A 220 -14.31 7.25 4.86
N ALA A 221 -15.29 7.09 3.98
CA ALA A 221 -16.09 8.21 3.50
C ALA A 221 -17.57 7.97 3.74
N CYS A 222 -18.23 8.98 4.27
CA CYS A 222 -19.67 9.03 4.44
C CYS A 222 -20.25 10.13 3.55
N GLU A 223 -21.34 9.80 2.88
CA GLU A 223 -22.05 10.69 1.97
C GLU A 223 -23.28 11.28 2.58
N GLY A 224 -23.53 12.52 2.18
CA GLY A 224 -24.69 13.27 2.55
C GLY A 224 -25.53 13.78 1.40
N GLU A 225 -26.52 14.59 1.76
CA GLU A 225 -27.32 15.30 0.78
C GLU A 225 -26.49 16.38 0.10
N ILE A 226 -25.75 17.18 0.88
CA ILE A 226 -25.07 18.40 0.44
C ILE A 226 -23.55 18.33 0.51
N ARG A 227 -23.01 17.51 1.40
CA ARG A 227 -21.57 17.35 1.61
C ARG A 227 -21.21 15.87 1.70
N TYR A 228 -19.92 15.58 1.60
CA TYR A 228 -19.37 14.31 2.05
C TYR A 228 -18.29 14.57 3.08
N ILE A 229 -18.10 13.60 3.97
CA ILE A 229 -17.01 13.59 4.94
C ILE A 229 -16.11 12.40 4.67
N SER A 230 -14.79 12.61 4.73
CA SER A 230 -13.82 11.54 4.55
C SER A 230 -12.71 11.63 5.58
N LEU A 231 -12.45 10.52 6.26
CA LEU A 231 -11.33 10.33 7.17
C LEU A 231 -10.25 9.54 6.45
N LEU A 232 -9.07 10.12 6.28
CA LEU A 232 -7.93 9.50 5.60
C LEU A 232 -6.75 9.38 6.55
N LEU A 233 -6.29 8.16 6.82
CA LEU A 233 -4.97 7.91 7.40
C LEU A 233 -3.96 7.76 6.25
N LEU A 234 -2.83 8.46 6.33
CA LEU A 234 -1.80 8.53 5.29
C LEU A 234 -0.41 8.31 5.87
N ALA A 235 0.44 7.55 5.18
CA ALA A 235 1.87 7.47 5.45
C ALA A 235 2.66 7.21 4.14
N ASP A 236 3.97 7.48 4.15
CA ASP A 236 4.83 7.28 2.98
C ASP A 236 5.25 5.81 2.80
N GLU A 237 5.13 5.00 3.84
CA GLU A 237 5.48 3.58 3.82
C GLU A 237 4.30 2.70 4.28
N GLN A 238 4.15 1.54 3.64
CA GLN A 238 3.07 0.61 3.95
C GLN A 238 3.13 0.10 5.41
N ASN A 239 4.31 -0.31 5.88
CA ASN A 239 4.48 -0.76 7.27
C ASN A 239 4.14 0.33 8.29
N VAL A 240 4.36 1.60 7.95
CA VAL A 240 4.01 2.72 8.83
C VAL A 240 2.50 2.95 8.85
N VAL A 241 1.80 2.91 7.71
CA VAL A 241 0.33 3.03 7.75
C VAL A 241 -0.31 1.85 8.51
N GLU A 242 0.22 0.64 8.35
CA GLU A 242 -0.24 -0.54 9.10
C GLU A 242 -0.02 -0.41 10.60
N LYS A 243 1.11 0.17 11.03
CA LYS A 243 1.40 0.48 12.45
C LYS A 243 0.30 1.36 13.08
N TYR A 244 -0.29 2.28 12.31
CA TYR A 244 -1.30 3.22 12.78
C TYR A 244 -2.74 2.78 12.48
N LYS A 245 -2.97 1.62 11.86
CA LYS A 245 -4.30 1.15 11.45
C LYS A 245 -5.27 1.03 12.63
N SER A 246 -4.88 0.36 13.70
CA SER A 246 -5.75 0.17 14.87
C SER A 246 -6.11 1.49 15.56
N ILE A 247 -5.20 2.47 15.54
CA ILE A 247 -5.48 3.84 16.00
C ILE A 247 -6.54 4.48 15.11
N TYR A 248 -6.40 4.37 13.79
CA TYR A 248 -7.38 4.88 12.84
C TYR A 248 -8.76 4.24 13.02
N ASP A 249 -8.83 2.92 13.23
CA ASP A 249 -10.10 2.23 13.48
C ASP A 249 -10.78 2.74 14.75
N ALA A 250 -10.03 2.95 15.84
CA ALA A 250 -10.57 3.53 17.07
C ALA A 250 -11.03 4.99 16.90
N VAL A 251 -10.34 5.77 16.05
CA VAL A 251 -10.79 7.13 15.67
C VAL A 251 -12.12 7.07 14.94
N VAL A 252 -12.23 6.21 13.93
CA VAL A 252 -13.44 5.99 13.14
C VAL A 252 -14.61 5.54 14.03
N GLU A 253 -14.38 4.59 14.95
CA GLU A 253 -15.39 4.10 15.90
C GLU A 253 -15.88 5.19 16.86
N SER A 254 -14.98 6.11 17.26
CA SER A 254 -15.33 7.22 18.15
C SER A 254 -16.07 8.38 17.46
N PHE A 255 -16.21 8.34 16.14
CA PHE A 255 -16.77 9.43 15.36
C PHE A 255 -18.26 9.61 15.64
N LYS A 256 -18.70 10.87 15.76
CA LYS A 256 -20.09 11.27 16.02
C LYS A 256 -20.53 12.46 15.18
N PHE A 257 -21.70 12.34 14.56
CA PHE A 257 -22.44 13.44 13.95
C PHE A 257 -23.33 14.08 15.01
N ASN A 258 -22.91 15.19 15.61
CA ASN A 258 -23.68 15.84 16.67
C ASN A 258 -24.84 16.66 16.10
N GLN A 259 -24.52 17.55 15.16
CA GLN A 259 -25.48 18.44 14.47
C GLN A 259 -25.22 18.51 12.96
N PHE A 260 -24.26 17.73 12.47
CA PHE A 260 -23.89 17.76 11.07
C PHE A 260 -25.04 17.24 10.22
N LYS A 261 -25.46 18.06 9.26
CA LYS A 261 -26.31 17.62 8.16
C LYS A 261 -25.38 17.32 6.98
N LEU A 262 -25.13 16.04 6.81
CA LEU A 262 -24.52 15.46 5.62
C LEU A 262 -25.28 15.93 4.38
#